data_AF-A0A6M2CR40-F1
#
_entry.id   AF-A0A6M2CR40-F1
#
_cell.length_a   1.000
_cell.length_b   1.000
_cell.length_c   1.000
_cell.angle_alpha   90.00
_cell.angle_beta   90.00
_cell.angle_gamma   90.00
#
_symmetry.space_group_name_H-M   'P 1'
#
loop_
_entity.id
_entity.type
_entity.pdbx_description
1 polymer ?
#
loop_
_entity_poly.entity_id
_entity_poly.type
_entity_poly.pdbx_seq_one_letter_code
_entity_poly.pdbx_strand_id
1 'polypeptide(L)'
;DTALNNILLWCNKWGMVLNFDKSVYLRITNKKNPLQFSYSSKSQPLKEVSKYKYLGITITNKLSWNAHIADVSSSAFRKLCLLRHKLRYAPSQVKLLAYNTLMRPKLEYACIVWDPHTKSNIYSLEKIQRRAVRFIYSKYGRGTSVTELMRDNEIQTLQSRRQLLHLKFLDSLINNKLGLDPSHYVTPVSTRQTRHSHVRSLTPYFARTDLFKFSFFPRTVTEWNNLPSDFLQTVDLDEPNV
;
A
#
# COMPACT_ATOMS: atom_id res chain seq x y z
N ASP A 1 -18.79 -25.58 -4.89
CA ASP A 1 -18.08 -26.38 -5.91
C ASP A 1 -18.33 -25.99 -7.37
N THR A 2 -19.49 -25.44 -7.73
CA THR A 2 -19.79 -25.02 -9.12
C THR A 2 -18.72 -24.13 -9.74
N ALA A 3 -18.26 -23.09 -9.04
CA ALA A 3 -17.21 -22.20 -9.55
C ALA A 3 -15.86 -22.91 -9.79
N LEU A 4 -15.43 -23.77 -8.86
CA LEU A 4 -14.19 -24.53 -9.00
C LEU A 4 -14.28 -25.51 -10.18
N ASN A 5 -15.42 -26.18 -10.34
CA ASN A 5 -15.66 -27.07 -11.48
C ASN A 5 -15.66 -26.32 -12.80
N ASN A 6 -16.23 -25.12 -12.85
CA ASN A 6 -16.19 -24.27 -14.05
C ASN A 6 -14.75 -23.87 -14.43
N ILE A 7 -13.92 -23.52 -13.44
CA ILE A 7 -12.49 -23.23 -13.67
C ILE A 7 -11.79 -24.48 -14.22
N LEU A 8 -12.07 -25.66 -13.68
CA LEU A 8 -11.46 -26.91 -14.14
C LEU A 8 -11.92 -27.29 -15.56
N LEU A 9 -13.20 -27.12 -15.87
CA LEU A 9 -13.72 -27.31 -17.23
C LEU A 9 -13.06 -26.35 -18.22
N TRP A 10 -12.86 -25.09 -17.82
CA TRP A 10 -12.12 -24.12 -18.61
C TRP A 10 -10.66 -24.53 -18.80
N CYS A 11 -9.95 -24.92 -17.73
CA CYS A 11 -8.59 -25.44 -17.83
C CYS A 11 -8.50 -26.63 -18.80
N ASN A 12 -9.42 -27.60 -18.69
CA ASN A 12 -9.47 -28.76 -19.58
C ASN A 12 -9.73 -28.34 -21.04
N LYS A 13 -10.67 -27.40 -21.28
CA LYS A 13 -10.97 -26.87 -22.61
C LYS A 13 -9.74 -26.27 -23.29
N TRP A 14 -8.85 -25.65 -22.51
CA TRP A 14 -7.63 -25.02 -22.99
C TRP A 14 -6.37 -25.88 -22.81
N GLY A 15 -6.52 -27.17 -22.47
CA GLY A 15 -5.38 -28.10 -22.31
C GLY A 15 -4.45 -27.79 -21.14
N MET A 16 -4.94 -27.06 -20.12
CA MET A 16 -4.19 -26.73 -18.91
C MET A 16 -4.56 -27.65 -17.74
N VAL A 17 -3.56 -27.94 -16.89
CA VAL A 17 -3.75 -28.72 -15.66
C VAL A 17 -3.55 -27.84 -14.45
N LEU A 18 -4.53 -27.83 -13.54
CA LEU A 18 -4.44 -27.09 -12.28
C LEU A 18 -3.49 -27.80 -11.31
N ASN A 19 -2.53 -27.06 -10.76
CA ASN A 19 -1.63 -27.58 -9.73
C ASN A 19 -2.24 -27.37 -8.34
N PHE A 20 -2.86 -28.43 -7.79
CA PHE A 20 -3.52 -28.39 -6.48
C PHE A 20 -2.56 -28.13 -5.30
N ASP A 21 -1.26 -28.43 -5.43
CA ASP A 21 -0.27 -28.14 -4.37
C ASP A 21 0.02 -26.64 -4.24
N LYS A 22 -0.01 -25.92 -5.37
CA LYS A 22 0.19 -24.46 -5.42
C LYS A 22 -1.12 -23.69 -5.27
N SER A 23 -2.26 -24.32 -5.58
CA SER A 23 -3.58 -23.73 -5.47
C SER A 23 -4.11 -23.82 -4.04
N VAL A 24 -4.38 -22.67 -3.45
CA VAL A 24 -4.94 -22.54 -2.10
C VAL A 24 -6.17 -21.65 -2.13
N TYR A 25 -7.02 -21.74 -1.11
CA TYR A 25 -8.08 -20.77 -0.91
C TYR A 25 -7.90 -20.04 0.42
N LEU A 26 -8.26 -18.75 0.42
CA LEU A 26 -8.22 -17.87 1.58
C LEU A 26 -9.65 -17.44 1.91
N ARG A 27 -10.13 -17.82 3.10
CA ARG A 27 -11.44 -17.40 3.57
C ARG A 27 -11.33 -16.06 4.29
N ILE A 28 -11.86 -15.00 3.69
CA ILE A 28 -11.82 -13.65 4.26
C ILE A 28 -13.12 -13.36 5.01
N THR A 29 -13.06 -13.18 6.33
CA THR A 29 -14.26 -12.91 7.14
C THR A 29 -13.96 -12.41 8.55
N ASN A 30 -14.76 -11.46 9.04
CA ASN A 30 -14.76 -10.99 10.42
C ASN A 30 -15.81 -11.66 11.31
N LYS A 31 -16.63 -12.58 10.76
CA LYS A 31 -17.63 -13.32 11.55
C LYS A 31 -16.92 -14.19 12.62
N LYS A 32 -17.53 -14.28 13.81
CA LYS A 32 -17.07 -15.18 14.89
C LYS A 32 -17.18 -16.65 14.48
N ASN A 33 -18.30 -16.99 13.84
CA ASN A 33 -18.58 -18.33 13.31
C ASN A 33 -18.57 -18.26 11.78
N PRO A 34 -17.41 -18.46 11.13
CA PRO A 34 -17.35 -18.50 9.69
C PRO A 34 -18.04 -19.76 9.16
N LEU A 35 -18.72 -19.66 8.02
CA LEU A 35 -19.13 -20.83 7.25
C LEU A 35 -17.90 -21.70 7.01
N GLN A 36 -17.94 -22.97 7.41
CA GLN A 36 -16.89 -23.93 7.08
C GLN A 36 -17.29 -24.65 5.81
N PHE A 37 -16.48 -24.48 4.77
CA PHE A 37 -16.71 -25.10 3.47
C PHE A 37 -15.35 -25.46 2.87
N SER A 38 -15.14 -26.74 2.59
CA SER A 38 -13.91 -27.21 1.95
C SER A 38 -14.14 -27.32 0.45
N TYR A 39 -13.29 -26.68 -0.34
CA TYR A 39 -13.31 -26.81 -1.79
C TYR A 39 -12.53 -28.07 -2.18
N SER A 40 -13.16 -28.97 -2.93
CA SER A 40 -12.50 -30.17 -3.43
C SER A 40 -12.88 -30.45 -4.88
N SER A 41 -11.98 -31.09 -5.62
CA SER A 41 -12.30 -31.62 -6.95
C SER A 41 -11.62 -32.97 -7.15
N LYS A 42 -12.35 -33.93 -7.76
CA LYS A 42 -11.85 -35.29 -8.03
C LYS A 42 -11.05 -35.88 -6.85
N SER A 43 -11.64 -35.81 -5.65
CA SER A 43 -11.09 -36.26 -4.37
C SER A 43 -9.78 -35.59 -3.88
N GLN A 44 -9.31 -34.51 -4.51
CA GLN A 44 -8.23 -33.66 -3.99
C GLN A 44 -8.79 -32.39 -3.34
N PRO A 45 -8.63 -32.19 -2.02
CA PRO A 45 -9.05 -30.97 -1.34
C PRO A 45 -8.06 -29.83 -1.61
N LEU A 46 -8.57 -28.63 -1.89
CA LEU A 46 -7.75 -27.42 -1.87
C LEU A 46 -7.39 -27.06 -0.44
N LYS A 47 -6.16 -26.60 -0.25
CA LYS A 47 -5.66 -26.21 1.07
C LYS A 47 -6.23 -24.85 1.49
N GLU A 48 -6.87 -24.81 2.66
CA GLU A 48 -7.22 -23.55 3.32
C GLU A 48 -5.96 -22.92 3.92
N VAL A 49 -5.77 -21.63 3.68
CA VAL A 49 -4.69 -20.85 4.30
C VAL A 49 -5.25 -19.63 5.04
N SER A 50 -4.56 -19.20 6.10
CA SER A 50 -4.93 -17.99 6.86
C SER A 50 -4.28 -16.72 6.30
N LYS A 51 -3.21 -16.88 5.52
CA LYS A 51 -2.52 -15.81 4.80
C LYS A 51 -1.94 -16.33 3.49
N TYR A 52 -1.88 -15.49 2.48
CA TYR A 52 -1.30 -15.82 1.19
C TYR A 52 -0.57 -14.63 0.59
N LYS A 53 0.57 -14.88 -0.05
CA LYS A 53 1.36 -13.85 -0.72
C LYS A 53 0.97 -13.79 -2.20
N TYR A 54 0.33 -12.70 -2.60
CA TYR A 54 -0.12 -12.46 -3.97
C TYR A 54 0.58 -11.23 -4.54
N LEU A 55 1.31 -11.40 -5.65
CA LEU A 55 2.06 -10.32 -6.32
C LEU A 55 2.92 -9.46 -5.39
N GLY A 56 3.55 -10.07 -4.37
CA GLY A 56 4.40 -9.38 -3.40
C GLY A 56 3.68 -8.86 -2.15
N ILE A 57 2.35 -8.92 -2.09
CA ILE A 57 1.54 -8.47 -0.96
C ILE A 57 1.04 -9.67 -0.15
N THR A 58 1.19 -9.64 1.17
CA THR A 58 0.65 -10.69 2.05
C THR A 58 -0.76 -10.33 2.49
N ILE A 59 -1.76 -11.05 1.98
CA ILE A 59 -3.18 -10.89 2.33
C ILE A 59 -3.53 -11.89 3.43
N THR A 60 -4.26 -11.45 4.46
CA THR A 60 -4.69 -12.30 5.59
C THR A 60 -6.21 -12.49 5.58
N ASN A 61 -6.69 -13.54 6.24
CA ASN A 61 -8.13 -13.85 6.39
C ASN A 61 -8.94 -12.75 7.11
N LYS A 62 -8.26 -11.89 7.88
CA LYS A 62 -8.84 -10.71 8.56
C LYS A 62 -8.55 -9.40 7.84
N LEU A 63 -7.89 -9.44 6.67
CA LEU A 63 -7.42 -8.27 5.93
C LEU A 63 -6.57 -7.30 6.79
N SER A 64 -5.87 -7.85 7.79
CA SER A 64 -4.90 -7.10 8.59
C SER A 64 -3.56 -7.03 7.86
N TRP A 65 -2.97 -5.83 7.84
CA TRP A 65 -1.64 -5.58 7.25
C TRP A 65 -0.47 -5.90 8.17
N ASN A 66 -0.71 -6.39 9.40
CA ASN A 66 0.34 -6.65 10.38
C ASN A 66 1.41 -7.62 9.84
N ALA A 67 0.97 -8.74 9.23
CA ALA A 67 1.88 -9.74 8.67
C ALA A 67 2.69 -9.17 7.49
N HIS A 68 2.02 -8.47 6.57
CA HIS A 68 2.65 -7.82 5.42
C HIS A 68 3.69 -6.78 5.86
N ILE A 69 3.36 -5.96 6.83
CA ILE A 69 4.25 -4.90 7.32
C ILE A 69 5.43 -5.49 8.07
N ALA A 70 5.26 -6.55 8.85
CA ALA A 70 6.38 -7.27 9.45
C ALA A 70 7.33 -7.84 8.37
N ASP A 71 6.78 -8.42 7.30
CA ASP A 71 7.56 -8.96 6.18
C ASP A 71 8.32 -7.85 5.44
N VAL A 72 7.65 -6.76 5.05
CA VAL A 72 8.25 -5.59 4.39
C VAL A 72 9.33 -4.97 5.28
N SER A 73 9.02 -4.75 6.56
CA SER A 73 9.93 -4.17 7.54
C SER A 73 11.20 -5.01 7.73
N SER A 74 11.05 -6.32 7.94
CA SER A 74 12.20 -7.22 8.10
C SER A 74 13.05 -7.27 6.84
N SER A 75 12.41 -7.30 5.68
CA SER A 75 13.07 -7.39 4.38
C SER A 75 13.80 -6.10 4.01
N ALA A 76 13.29 -4.93 4.39
CA ALA A 76 13.96 -3.64 4.26
C ALA A 76 15.11 -3.50 5.27
N PHE A 77 14.92 -3.97 6.51
CA PHE A 77 15.97 -3.94 7.54
C PHE A 77 17.19 -4.80 7.14
N ARG A 78 16.99 -6.00 6.59
CA ARG A 78 18.10 -6.82 6.05
C ARG A 78 18.88 -6.07 4.97
N LYS A 79 18.18 -5.34 4.08
CA LYS A 79 18.82 -4.51 3.06
C LYS A 79 19.63 -3.36 3.68
N LEU A 80 19.09 -2.71 4.72
CA LEU A 80 19.83 -1.69 5.46
C LEU A 80 21.11 -2.24 6.08
N CYS A 81 21.07 -3.43 6.69
CA CYS A 81 22.26 -4.07 7.25
C CYS A 81 23.32 -4.34 6.17
N LEU A 82 22.91 -4.81 4.99
CA LEU A 82 23.82 -4.99 3.86
C LEU A 82 24.44 -3.65 3.41
N LEU A 83 23.64 -2.60 3.26
CA LEU A 83 24.13 -1.27 2.89
C LEU A 83 25.09 -0.70 3.94
N ARG A 84 24.83 -0.92 5.23
CA ARG A 84 25.74 -0.53 6.32
C ARG A 84 27.11 -1.18 6.19
N HIS A 85 27.13 -2.46 5.80
CA HIS A 85 28.39 -3.18 5.61
C HIS A 85 29.12 -2.71 4.35
N LYS A 86 28.43 -2.58 3.21
CA LYS A 86 29.05 -2.27 1.91
C LYS A 86 29.38 -0.79 1.71
N LEU A 87 28.58 0.12 2.28
CA LEU A 87 28.71 1.56 2.10
C LEU A 87 29.14 2.27 3.38
N ARG A 88 29.84 1.58 4.30
CA ARG A 88 30.24 2.14 5.61
C ARG A 88 30.94 3.50 5.47
N TYR A 89 31.95 3.54 4.62
CA TYR A 89 32.81 4.70 4.38
C TYR A 89 32.36 5.58 3.21
N ALA A 90 31.24 5.25 2.57
CA ALA A 90 30.73 6.03 1.46
C ALA A 90 30.23 7.41 1.94
N PRO A 91 30.28 8.45 1.07
CA PRO A 91 29.72 9.76 1.38
C PRO A 91 28.19 9.69 1.51
N SER A 92 27.59 10.68 2.18
CA SER A 92 26.15 10.71 2.47
C SER A 92 25.30 10.68 1.20
N GLN A 93 25.74 11.34 0.13
CA GLN A 93 25.04 11.37 -1.16
C GLN A 93 24.90 9.97 -1.76
N VAL A 94 25.97 9.16 -1.74
CA VAL A 94 25.94 7.79 -2.24
C VAL A 94 25.05 6.91 -1.36
N LYS A 95 25.09 7.08 -0.04
CA LYS A 95 24.21 6.37 0.89
C LYS A 95 22.73 6.72 0.67
N LEU A 96 22.43 8.00 0.44
CA LEU A 96 21.08 8.49 0.16
C LEU A 96 20.57 7.94 -1.18
N LEU A 97 21.40 7.97 -2.23
CA LEU A 97 21.08 7.37 -3.52
C LEU A 97 20.78 5.87 -3.38
N ALA A 98 21.61 5.13 -2.65
CA ALA A 98 21.40 3.70 -2.40
C ALA A 98 20.10 3.43 -1.62
N TYR A 99 19.75 4.29 -0.66
CA TYR A 99 18.47 4.20 0.05
C TYR A 99 17.29 4.43 -0.91
N ASN A 100 17.33 5.50 -1.70
CA ASN A 100 16.26 5.88 -2.62
C ASN A 100 16.04 4.85 -3.74
N THR A 101 17.10 4.18 -4.20
CA THR A 101 17.05 3.23 -5.31
C THR A 101 16.77 1.79 -4.85
N LEU A 102 17.29 1.37 -3.70
CA LEU A 102 17.26 -0.05 -3.30
C LEU A 102 16.34 -0.35 -2.11
N MET A 103 16.08 0.63 -1.25
CA MET A 103 15.26 0.43 -0.06
C MET A 103 13.87 1.04 -0.19
N ARG A 104 13.78 2.30 -0.63
CA ARG A 104 12.51 3.04 -0.72
C ARG A 104 11.47 2.34 -1.60
N PRO A 105 11.79 1.83 -2.81
CA PRO A 105 10.80 1.13 -3.64
C PRO A 105 10.22 -0.10 -2.95
N LYS A 106 11.01 -0.78 -2.13
CA LYS A 106 10.58 -1.96 -1.38
C LYS A 106 9.62 -1.63 -0.23
N LEU A 107 9.78 -0.45 0.36
CA LEU A 107 8.90 0.06 1.42
C LEU A 107 7.61 0.67 0.86
N GLU A 108 7.63 1.12 -0.38
CA GLU A 108 6.50 1.81 -1.04
C GLU A 108 5.74 0.93 -2.04
N TYR A 109 6.29 -0.24 -2.39
CA TYR A 109 5.68 -1.15 -3.37
C TYR A 109 4.22 -1.47 -3.03
N ALA A 110 3.32 -1.16 -3.96
CA ALA A 110 1.88 -1.37 -3.86
C ALA A 110 1.23 -0.77 -2.60
N CYS A 111 1.81 0.30 -2.02
CA CYS A 111 1.28 0.95 -0.81
C CYS A 111 -0.13 1.53 -0.97
N ILE A 112 -0.58 1.73 -2.22
CA ILE A 112 -1.96 2.08 -2.55
C ILE A 112 -2.95 1.07 -1.95
N VAL A 113 -2.58 -0.21 -1.88
CA VAL A 113 -3.44 -1.29 -1.39
C VAL A 113 -3.37 -1.45 0.13
N TRP A 114 -2.16 -1.44 0.71
CA TRP A 114 -1.94 -1.92 2.08
C TRP A 114 -1.62 -0.84 3.11
N ASP A 115 -1.67 0.45 2.76
CA ASP A 115 -1.26 1.55 3.65
C ASP A 115 -1.86 1.42 5.06
N PRO A 116 -1.03 1.27 6.11
CA PRO A 116 -1.52 1.09 7.46
C PRO A 116 -2.14 2.36 8.05
N HIS A 117 -3.23 2.19 8.80
CA HIS A 117 -3.81 3.25 9.63
C HIS A 117 -3.41 3.15 11.11
N THR A 118 -2.93 1.98 11.57
CA THR A 118 -2.58 1.79 12.98
C THR A 118 -1.23 2.42 13.30
N LYS A 119 -1.16 3.17 14.41
CA LYS A 119 0.06 3.87 14.85
C LYS A 119 1.27 2.92 14.98
N SER A 120 1.06 1.70 15.45
CA SER A 120 2.12 0.68 15.60
C SER A 120 2.75 0.31 14.25
N ASN A 121 1.92 0.06 13.24
CA ASN A 121 2.39 -0.32 11.91
C ASN A 121 3.07 0.84 11.19
N ILE A 122 2.50 2.05 11.29
CA ILE A 122 3.11 3.28 10.77
C ILE A 122 4.50 3.46 11.42
N TYR A 123 4.57 3.39 12.74
CA TYR A 123 5.83 3.51 13.48
C TYR A 123 6.85 2.44 13.07
N SER A 124 6.43 1.20 12.82
CA SER A 124 7.31 0.11 12.36
C SER A 124 8.04 0.46 11.05
N LEU A 125 7.31 1.04 10.08
CA LEU A 125 7.88 1.48 8.81
C LEU A 125 8.78 2.71 8.99
N GLU A 126 8.29 3.73 9.70
CA GLU A 126 9.05 4.96 9.97
C GLU A 126 10.35 4.67 10.73
N LYS A 127 10.35 3.71 11.65
CA LYS A 127 11.55 3.28 12.39
C LYS A 127 12.65 2.81 11.46
N ILE A 128 12.33 2.17 10.33
CA ILE A 128 13.32 1.72 9.35
C ILE A 128 13.90 2.91 8.60
N GLN A 129 13.06 3.83 8.14
CA GLN A 129 13.53 5.07 7.51
C GLN A 129 14.43 5.84 8.46
N ARG A 130 14.03 6.05 9.72
CA ARG A 130 14.83 6.76 10.72
C ARG A 130 16.19 6.08 10.98
N ARG A 131 16.23 4.74 10.98
CA ARG A 131 17.49 3.97 11.07
C ARG A 131 18.37 4.11 9.83
N ALA A 132 17.76 4.23 8.65
CA ALA A 132 18.48 4.48 7.39
C ALA A 132 19.04 5.90 7.36
N VAL A 133 18.25 6.90 7.74
CA VAL A 133 18.65 8.31 7.83
C VAL A 133 19.86 8.49 8.76
N ARG A 134 19.85 7.90 9.97
CA ARG A 134 21.02 7.91 10.86
C ARG A 134 22.27 7.31 10.20
N PHE A 135 22.10 6.28 9.39
CA PHE A 135 23.20 5.65 8.66
C PHE A 135 23.72 6.53 7.51
N ILE A 136 22.83 7.12 6.72
CA ILE A 136 23.16 7.99 5.59
C ILE A 136 24.07 9.13 6.03
N TYR A 137 23.72 9.82 7.12
CA TYR A 137 24.47 10.97 7.62
C TYR A 137 25.48 10.62 8.72
N SER A 138 25.60 9.33 9.06
CA SER A 138 26.49 8.85 10.13
C SER A 138 26.28 9.56 11.49
N LYS A 139 25.05 10.01 11.78
CA LYS A 139 24.70 10.71 13.03
C LYS A 139 24.03 9.77 14.03
N TYR A 140 24.83 9.23 14.95
CA TYR A 140 24.39 8.28 15.97
C TYR A 140 24.35 8.86 17.40
N GLY A 141 24.67 10.14 17.56
CA GLY A 141 24.66 10.80 18.86
C GLY A 141 23.27 10.84 19.51
N ARG A 142 23.24 10.80 20.85
CA ARG A 142 21.98 10.84 21.63
C ARG A 142 21.21 12.16 21.45
N GLY A 143 21.92 13.28 21.28
CA GLY A 143 21.33 14.59 20.99
C GLY A 143 20.86 14.80 19.55
N THR A 144 21.10 13.84 18.64
CA THR A 144 20.66 14.00 17.24
C THR A 144 19.17 13.67 17.11
N SER A 145 18.39 14.72 16.83
CA SER A 145 17.01 14.62 16.38
C SER A 145 16.95 14.13 14.93
N VAL A 146 16.42 12.93 14.71
CA VAL A 146 16.22 12.40 13.34
C VAL A 146 15.16 13.22 12.59
N THR A 147 14.20 13.79 13.32
CA THR A 147 13.15 14.62 12.70
C THR A 147 13.75 15.88 12.11
N GLU A 148 14.62 16.58 12.84
CA GLU A 148 15.36 17.73 12.30
C GLU A 148 16.25 17.32 11.14
N LEU A 149 17.00 16.23 11.29
CA LEU A 149 17.88 15.75 10.22
C LEU A 149 17.12 15.42 8.93
N MET A 150 15.92 14.85 9.03
CA MET A 150 15.04 14.63 7.88
C MET A 150 14.56 15.94 7.27
N ARG A 151 14.18 16.92 8.10
CA ARG A 151 13.73 18.24 7.66
C ARG A 151 14.84 19.00 6.92
N ASP A 152 16.02 19.07 7.51
CA ASP A 152 17.18 19.82 7.00
C ASP A 152 17.73 19.22 5.69
N ASN A 153 17.34 17.98 5.37
CA ASN A 153 17.73 17.27 4.15
C ASN A 153 16.53 16.93 3.26
N GLU A 154 15.37 17.55 3.50
CA GLU A 154 14.15 17.40 2.68
C GLU A 154 13.67 15.95 2.51
N ILE A 155 13.96 15.10 3.50
CA ILE A 155 13.54 13.69 3.50
C ILE A 155 12.11 13.61 4.04
N GLN A 156 11.15 13.42 3.14
CA GLN A 156 9.76 13.17 3.49
C GLN A 156 9.58 11.86 4.27
N THR A 157 8.63 11.84 5.20
CA THR A 157 8.23 10.60 5.89
C THR A 157 7.62 9.60 4.90
N LEU A 158 7.74 8.31 5.17
CA LEU A 158 7.11 7.29 4.32
C LEU A 158 5.58 7.46 4.33
N GLN A 159 4.99 7.89 5.45
CA GLN A 159 3.55 8.17 5.51
C GLN A 159 3.13 9.28 4.55
N SER A 160 3.80 10.44 4.57
CA SER A 160 3.50 11.55 3.65
C SER A 160 3.66 11.13 2.19
N ARG A 161 4.67 10.30 1.89
CA ARG A 161 4.89 9.78 0.54
C ARG A 161 3.77 8.83 0.08
N ARG A 162 3.29 7.94 0.96
CA ARG A 162 2.14 7.08 0.65
C ARG A 162 0.87 7.89 0.40
N GLN A 163 0.62 8.92 1.20
CA GLN A 163 -0.50 9.85 0.97
C GLN A 163 -0.40 10.54 -0.39
N LEU A 164 0.78 11.03 -0.77
CA LEU A 164 1.00 11.61 -2.10
C LEU A 164 0.73 10.60 -3.22
N LEU A 165 1.21 9.36 -3.08
CA LEU A 165 0.97 8.30 -4.06
C LEU A 165 -0.52 7.95 -4.18
N HIS A 166 -1.27 7.97 -3.08
CA HIS A 166 -2.72 7.78 -3.09
C HIS A 166 -3.43 8.88 -3.87
N LEU A 167 -3.11 10.15 -3.57
CA LEU A 167 -3.70 11.31 -4.25
C LEU A 167 -3.38 11.32 -5.75
N LYS A 168 -2.12 11.03 -6.12
CA LYS A 168 -1.71 10.91 -7.54
C LYS A 168 -2.46 9.79 -8.27
N PHE A 169 -2.65 8.65 -7.61
CA PHE A 169 -3.41 7.54 -8.19
C PHE A 169 -4.89 7.92 -8.38
N LEU A 170 -5.49 8.59 -7.38
CA LEU A 170 -6.87 9.06 -7.48
C LEU A 170 -7.04 10.11 -8.58
N ASP A 171 -6.13 11.07 -8.71
CA ASP A 171 -6.16 12.05 -9.80
C ASP A 171 -6.08 11.36 -11.17
N SER A 172 -5.15 10.40 -11.32
CA SER A 172 -5.01 9.61 -12.53
C SER A 172 -6.27 8.81 -12.86
N LEU A 173 -6.97 8.30 -11.83
CA LEU A 173 -8.25 7.61 -12.00
C LEU A 173 -9.33 8.59 -12.50
N ILE A 174 -9.53 9.71 -11.82
CA ILE A 174 -10.58 10.71 -12.17
C ILE A 174 -10.35 11.29 -13.57
N ASN A 175 -9.08 11.46 -13.97
CA ASN A 175 -8.70 12.00 -15.28
C ASN A 175 -8.64 10.92 -16.39
N ASN A 176 -9.19 9.72 -16.16
CA ASN A 176 -9.23 8.61 -17.13
C ASN A 176 -7.85 8.15 -17.65
N LYS A 177 -6.76 8.44 -16.94
CA LYS A 177 -5.40 8.04 -17.35
C LYS A 177 -5.12 6.54 -17.16
N LEU A 178 -5.99 5.82 -16.45
CA LEU A 178 -5.81 4.41 -16.08
C LEU A 178 -6.57 3.41 -16.97
N GLY A 179 -7.37 3.88 -17.93
CA GLY A 179 -8.24 3.01 -18.74
C GLY A 179 -9.34 2.31 -17.93
N LEU A 180 -9.64 2.83 -16.74
CA LEU A 180 -10.73 2.38 -15.87
C LEU A 180 -11.83 3.44 -15.91
N ASP A 181 -13.08 2.99 -15.96
CA ASP A 181 -14.24 3.89 -15.83
C ASP A 181 -14.35 4.36 -14.37
N PRO A 182 -14.15 5.67 -14.08
CA PRO A 182 -14.15 6.20 -12.72
C PRO A 182 -15.51 6.11 -12.06
N SER A 183 -16.60 6.06 -12.83
CA SER A 183 -17.97 6.07 -12.31
C SER A 183 -18.31 4.84 -11.46
N HIS A 184 -17.64 3.71 -11.70
CA HIS A 184 -17.75 2.51 -10.88
C HIS A 184 -17.13 2.65 -9.50
N TYR A 185 -16.22 3.61 -9.34
CA TYR A 185 -15.45 3.79 -8.12
C TYR A 185 -15.94 5.04 -7.39
N VAL A 186 -15.85 6.21 -8.01
CA VAL A 186 -16.06 7.51 -7.37
C VAL A 186 -17.22 8.27 -8.00
N THR A 187 -17.88 9.10 -7.19
CA THR A 187 -19.01 9.93 -7.65
C THR A 187 -18.71 11.39 -7.35
N PRO A 188 -18.76 12.31 -8.33
CA PRO A 188 -18.63 13.74 -8.09
C PRO A 188 -19.72 14.25 -7.13
N VAL A 189 -19.40 15.28 -6.34
CA VAL A 189 -20.42 15.97 -5.54
C VAL A 189 -21.35 16.75 -6.48
N SER A 190 -22.64 16.43 -6.47
CA SER A 190 -23.66 17.10 -7.30
C SER A 190 -24.29 18.31 -6.63
N THR A 191 -24.05 18.52 -5.33
CA THR A 191 -24.62 19.62 -4.55
C THR A 191 -23.83 20.92 -4.73
N ARG A 192 -24.48 22.06 -4.44
CA ARG A 192 -23.85 23.39 -4.51
C ARG A 192 -22.55 23.41 -3.69
N GLN A 193 -21.53 24.05 -4.26
CA GLN A 193 -20.26 24.26 -3.57
C GLN A 193 -20.50 24.97 -2.24
N THR A 194 -20.04 24.34 -1.17
CA THR A 194 -19.94 24.93 0.16
C THR A 194 -18.56 25.53 0.36
N ARG A 195 -18.39 26.33 1.42
CA ARG A 195 -17.10 26.96 1.76
C ARG A 195 -15.93 25.99 1.94
N HIS A 196 -16.21 24.69 2.12
CA HIS A 196 -15.23 23.63 2.36
C HIS A 196 -15.13 22.62 1.21
N SER A 197 -15.74 22.89 0.06
CA SER A 197 -15.68 22.02 -1.12
C SER A 197 -15.09 22.75 -2.31
N HIS A 198 -14.43 22.02 -3.20
CA HIS A 198 -13.86 22.52 -4.44
C HIS A 198 -14.54 21.86 -5.66
N VAL A 199 -14.25 22.37 -6.87
CA VAL A 199 -14.89 21.93 -8.13
C VAL A 199 -14.74 20.42 -8.36
N ARG A 200 -13.59 19.85 -8.02
CA ARG A 200 -13.29 18.42 -8.16
C ARG A 200 -13.65 17.56 -6.92
N SER A 201 -14.49 18.04 -6.01
CA SER A 201 -14.81 17.29 -4.79
C SER A 201 -15.64 16.05 -5.11
N LEU A 202 -15.38 14.97 -4.36
CA LEU A 202 -16.02 13.67 -4.52
C LEU A 202 -16.95 13.36 -3.34
N THR A 203 -17.98 12.57 -3.60
CA THR A 203 -18.92 12.12 -2.57
C THR A 203 -18.19 11.18 -1.59
N PRO A 204 -18.17 11.48 -0.28
CA PRO A 204 -17.53 10.62 0.71
C PRO A 204 -18.19 9.25 0.82
N TYR A 205 -17.40 8.21 1.08
CA TYR A 205 -17.94 6.87 1.34
C TYR A 205 -18.43 6.73 2.77
N PHE A 206 -19.59 6.11 2.95
CA PHE A 206 -20.04 5.68 4.26
C PHE A 206 -19.38 4.35 4.65
N ALA A 207 -18.60 4.36 5.73
CA ALA A 207 -17.90 3.17 6.23
C ALA A 207 -18.37 2.74 7.62
N ARG A 208 -18.87 1.50 7.73
CA ARG A 208 -19.30 0.89 8.99
C ARG A 208 -18.18 0.24 9.80
N THR A 209 -17.03 -0.01 9.16
CA THR A 209 -15.89 -0.70 9.78
C THR A 209 -14.61 0.05 9.47
N ASP A 210 -13.66 0.00 10.42
CA ASP A 210 -12.33 0.57 10.22
C ASP A 210 -11.61 -0.04 9.02
N LEU A 211 -11.84 -1.33 8.76
CA LEU A 211 -11.28 -2.01 7.60
C LEU A 211 -11.63 -1.31 6.29
N PHE A 212 -12.90 -0.95 6.10
CA PHE A 212 -13.33 -0.23 4.91
C PHE A 212 -12.98 1.26 4.99
N LYS A 213 -13.19 1.90 6.14
CA LYS A 213 -12.89 3.33 6.37
C LYS A 213 -11.45 3.69 6.02
N PHE A 214 -10.50 2.81 6.34
CA PHE A 214 -9.08 3.00 6.08
C PHE A 214 -8.57 2.26 4.84
N SER A 215 -9.47 1.68 4.04
CA SER A 215 -9.13 1.23 2.69
C SER A 215 -8.91 2.42 1.75
N PHE A 216 -8.35 2.16 0.57
CA PHE A 216 -7.96 3.18 -0.40
C PHE A 216 -9.03 4.25 -0.63
N PHE A 217 -10.20 3.87 -1.18
CA PHE A 217 -11.17 4.87 -1.64
C PHE A 217 -11.74 5.78 -0.54
N PRO A 218 -12.29 5.27 0.58
CA PRO A 218 -12.88 6.14 1.61
C PRO A 218 -11.85 7.11 2.20
N ARG A 219 -10.63 6.63 2.42
CA ARG A 219 -9.55 7.44 2.97
C ARG A 219 -9.06 8.47 1.98
N THR A 220 -8.71 8.07 0.77
CA THR A 220 -8.13 8.97 -0.23
C THR A 220 -9.13 10.01 -0.71
N VAL A 221 -10.43 9.68 -0.81
CA VAL A 221 -11.48 10.68 -1.10
C VAL A 221 -11.57 11.72 0.01
N THR A 222 -11.46 11.31 1.27
CA THR A 222 -11.44 12.25 2.41
C THR A 222 -10.20 13.15 2.34
N GLU A 223 -9.03 12.58 2.08
CA GLU A 223 -7.77 13.33 1.92
C GLU A 223 -7.84 14.30 0.72
N TRP A 224 -8.43 13.87 -0.40
CA TRP A 224 -8.64 14.66 -1.62
C TRP A 224 -9.55 15.86 -1.38
N ASN A 225 -10.71 15.66 -0.76
CA ASN A 225 -11.66 16.74 -0.50
C ASN A 225 -11.13 17.80 0.48
N ASN A 226 -10.13 17.44 1.30
CA ASN A 226 -9.47 18.36 2.22
C ASN A 226 -8.32 19.14 1.56
N LEU A 227 -8.02 18.92 0.28
CA LEU A 227 -7.02 19.69 -0.43
C LEU A 227 -7.49 21.13 -0.65
N PRO A 228 -6.61 22.13 -0.49
CA PRO A 228 -6.93 23.52 -0.85
C PRO A 228 -7.31 23.63 -2.33
N SER A 229 -8.30 24.48 -2.63
CA SER A 229 -8.79 24.73 -4.00
C SER A 229 -7.67 25.11 -4.97
N ASP A 230 -6.71 25.89 -4.48
CA ASP A 230 -5.63 26.48 -5.27
C ASP A 230 -4.65 25.42 -5.79
N PHE A 231 -4.51 24.31 -5.07
CA PHE A 231 -3.64 23.19 -5.44
C PHE A 231 -4.19 22.41 -6.65
N LEU A 232 -5.52 22.39 -6.83
CA LEU A 232 -6.18 21.64 -7.90
C LEU A 232 -6.33 22.45 -9.20
N GLN A 233 -6.09 23.77 -9.14
CA GLN A 233 -6.09 24.65 -10.31
C GLN A 233 -4.69 24.82 -10.92
N THR A 234 -3.63 24.63 -10.11
CA THR A 234 -2.25 24.95 -10.49
C THR A 234 -1.44 23.77 -11.00
N VAL A 235 -1.93 22.53 -10.84
CA VAL A 235 -1.10 21.33 -11.04
C VAL A 235 -1.75 20.37 -12.03
N ASP A 236 -1.29 20.42 -13.28
CA ASP A 236 -1.17 19.20 -14.09
C ASP A 236 -0.10 18.33 -13.40
N LEU A 237 -0.52 17.30 -12.66
CA LEU A 237 0.33 16.45 -11.79
C LEU A 237 1.37 15.58 -12.52
N ASP A 238 1.69 15.91 -13.77
CA ASP A 238 2.58 15.15 -14.66
C ASP A 238 4.06 15.53 -14.55
N GLU A 239 4.46 16.48 -13.70
CA GLU A 239 5.90 16.74 -13.51
C GLU A 239 6.57 15.69 -12.59
N PRO A 240 7.59 14.97 -13.08
CA PRO A 240 8.39 14.06 -12.27
C PRO A 240 9.42 14.88 -11.49
N ASN A 241 9.15 15.16 -10.22
CA ASN A 241 10.18 15.68 -9.33
C ASN A 241 11.33 14.65 -9.19
N VAL A 242 12.51 15.10 -9.63
CA VAL A 242 13.84 14.49 -9.58
C VAL A 242 14.18 13.87 -8.22
#